data_AF-A0A9D2LU81-F1
#
_entry.id   AF-A0A9D2LU81-F1
#
_cell.length_a   1.000
_cell.length_b   1.000
_cell.length_c   1.000
_cell.angle_alpha   90.00
_cell.angle_beta   90.00
_cell.angle_gamma   90.00
#
_symmetry.space_group_name_H-M   'P 1'
#
loop_
_entity.id
_entity.type
_entity.pdbx_description
1 polymer ?
#
loop_
_entity_poly.entity_id
_entity_poly.type
_entity_poly.pdbx_seq_one_letter_code
_entity_poly.pdbx_strand_id
1 'polypeptide(L)'
;ISVFRYNDELVVGGLPWDFIQRMVTSGGAKVEYPLGNISFNPECYKLTAQRLMKELGVITYLHTRLIDCQKNQNRISHVVLHSKCGLFALNAKIFIDCTGDADLAALAGVPMLHHEGELQPASLCFCLGHVDVSSLHKIHHSQQGINYHIEDLRKLLTDISAKEQVPEFGGPWMCYMLTDDTVLVNMTRKKVNIFNEAEATQAEFDMREDAFKLIEILKNNVPAFSKASVLYTAAQIGIRESRHIKGIHVLSGEEYLNAVHFEDSIGRGCHPIDIHASNGSGQHCEFLKKAAYIPYRSLITQEIENLIVACRAFSADKIAFASTRVQACVMGLGQAAGVAAAQCAKQQCTVQNVDILSLRQRLIDLGANI
;
A
#
# COMPACT_ATOMS: atom_id res chain seq x y z
N ILE A 1 -1.23 -5.12 -8.34
CA ILE A 1 -1.92 -4.98 -7.04
C ILE A 1 -2.05 -6.37 -6.43
N SER A 2 -1.64 -6.55 -5.18
CA SER A 2 -1.53 -7.86 -4.53
C SER A 2 -2.24 -7.81 -3.18
N VAL A 3 -3.05 -8.78 -2.75
CA VAL A 3 -3.78 -9.81 -3.52
C VAL A 3 -5.26 -9.73 -3.10
N PHE A 4 -6.20 -10.03 -4.01
CA PHE A 4 -7.64 -9.94 -3.73
C PHE A 4 -8.27 -11.29 -3.36
N ARG A 5 -7.61 -12.41 -3.68
CA ARG A 5 -8.11 -13.77 -3.43
C ARG A 5 -7.12 -14.61 -2.66
N TYR A 6 -7.64 -15.64 -2.00
CA TYR A 6 -6.85 -16.62 -1.26
C TYR A 6 -7.61 -17.94 -1.25
N ASN A 7 -6.97 -19.05 -1.67
CA ASN A 7 -7.61 -20.37 -1.82
C ASN A 7 -8.96 -20.31 -2.56
N ASP A 8 -8.97 -19.68 -3.74
CA ASP A 8 -10.13 -19.47 -4.61
C ASP A 8 -11.28 -18.63 -4.02
N GLU A 9 -11.14 -18.07 -2.83
CA GLU A 9 -12.10 -17.16 -2.20
C GLU A 9 -11.74 -15.70 -2.53
N LEU A 10 -12.74 -14.86 -2.86
CA LEU A 10 -12.55 -13.40 -2.95
C LEU A 10 -12.50 -12.82 -1.53
N VAL A 11 -11.30 -12.45 -1.08
CA VAL A 11 -11.04 -11.96 0.28
C VAL A 11 -11.36 -10.47 0.40
N VAL A 12 -10.89 -9.67 -0.56
CA VAL A 12 -11.15 -8.23 -0.60
C VAL A 12 -12.26 -7.97 -1.61
N GLY A 13 -13.50 -7.94 -1.14
CA GLY A 13 -14.69 -7.68 -1.96
C GLY A 13 -15.07 -6.19 -2.05
N GLY A 14 -16.31 -5.95 -2.45
CA GLY A 14 -16.97 -4.64 -2.46
C GLY A 14 -16.38 -3.61 -3.42
N LEU A 15 -16.40 -2.33 -3.00
CA LEU A 15 -15.89 -1.20 -3.79
C LEU A 15 -14.45 -1.41 -4.31
N PRO A 16 -13.49 -1.97 -3.53
CA PRO A 16 -12.18 -2.33 -4.05
C PRO A 16 -12.26 -3.26 -5.26
N TRP A 17 -13.08 -4.31 -5.19
CA TRP A 17 -13.24 -5.26 -6.27
C TRP A 17 -13.99 -4.65 -7.46
N ASP A 18 -15.05 -3.87 -7.22
CA ASP A 18 -15.76 -3.13 -8.26
C ASP A 18 -14.82 -2.18 -9.03
N PHE A 19 -13.89 -1.53 -8.32
CA PHE A 19 -12.86 -0.71 -8.94
C PHE A 19 -11.94 -1.53 -9.85
N ILE A 20 -11.52 -2.73 -9.42
CA ILE A 20 -10.76 -3.65 -10.28
C ILE A 20 -11.59 -4.04 -11.51
N GLN A 21 -12.85 -4.42 -11.35
CA GLN A 21 -13.72 -4.81 -12.46
C GLN A 21 -13.92 -3.69 -13.48
N ARG A 22 -13.99 -2.44 -13.02
CA ARG A 22 -14.02 -1.25 -13.90
C ARG A 22 -12.73 -1.11 -14.72
N MET A 23 -11.56 -1.31 -14.10
CA MET A 23 -10.29 -1.30 -14.84
C MET A 23 -10.18 -2.45 -15.84
N VAL A 24 -10.66 -3.65 -15.48
CA VAL A 24 -10.68 -4.82 -16.39
C VAL A 24 -11.58 -4.53 -17.58
N THR A 25 -12.78 -4.01 -17.34
CA THR A 25 -13.75 -3.67 -18.39
C THR A 25 -13.21 -2.63 -19.37
N SER A 26 -12.37 -1.70 -18.90
CA SER A 26 -11.72 -0.71 -19.77
C SER A 26 -10.43 -1.20 -20.44
N GLY A 27 -10.08 -2.49 -20.30
CA GLY A 27 -8.83 -3.06 -20.82
C GLY A 27 -7.56 -2.61 -20.08
N GLY A 28 -7.71 -1.95 -18.93
CA GLY A 28 -6.61 -1.37 -18.16
C GLY A 28 -6.03 -2.29 -17.07
N ALA A 29 -6.64 -3.46 -16.86
CA ALA A 29 -6.21 -4.44 -15.88
C ALA A 29 -6.50 -5.87 -16.33
N LYS A 30 -5.72 -6.82 -15.82
CA LYS A 30 -5.93 -8.26 -15.93
C LYS A 30 -5.85 -8.87 -14.53
N VAL A 31 -6.86 -9.67 -14.19
CA VAL A 31 -6.85 -10.48 -12.97
C VAL A 31 -6.04 -11.74 -13.25
N GLU A 32 -5.04 -12.01 -12.42
CA GLU A 32 -4.19 -13.19 -12.48
C GLU A 32 -4.67 -14.21 -11.44
N TYR A 33 -5.30 -15.26 -11.95
CA TYR A 33 -5.85 -16.35 -11.15
C TYR A 33 -4.79 -17.41 -10.82
N PRO A 34 -4.89 -18.05 -9.64
CA PRO A 34 -6.01 -18.02 -8.69
C PRO A 34 -5.91 -16.94 -7.60
N LEU A 35 -4.76 -16.28 -7.44
CA LEU A 35 -4.52 -15.30 -6.35
C LEU A 35 -5.30 -13.99 -6.47
N GLY A 36 -5.79 -13.67 -7.67
CA GLY A 36 -6.42 -12.38 -7.89
C GLY A 36 -5.42 -11.22 -7.76
N ASN A 37 -4.15 -11.46 -8.14
CA ASN A 37 -3.21 -10.37 -8.37
C ASN A 37 -3.66 -9.58 -9.60
N ILE A 38 -3.45 -8.28 -9.58
CA ILE A 38 -3.88 -7.41 -10.66
C ILE A 38 -2.65 -6.86 -11.38
N SER A 39 -2.44 -7.33 -12.60
CA SER A 39 -1.56 -6.69 -13.58
C SER A 39 -2.34 -5.53 -14.20
N PHE A 40 -1.76 -4.33 -14.23
CA PHE A 40 -2.50 -3.13 -14.63
C PHE A 40 -1.62 -2.09 -15.30
N ASN A 41 -2.24 -1.28 -16.15
CA ASN A 41 -1.64 -0.08 -16.70
C ASN A 41 -1.85 1.09 -15.72
N PRO A 42 -0.78 1.76 -15.23
CA PRO A 42 -0.90 2.86 -14.27
C PRO A 42 -1.70 4.07 -14.75
N GLU A 43 -1.68 4.38 -16.05
CA GLU A 43 -2.49 5.49 -16.60
C GLU A 43 -3.98 5.14 -16.61
N CYS A 44 -4.31 3.88 -16.91
CA CYS A 44 -5.69 3.39 -16.81
C CYS A 44 -6.19 3.40 -15.36
N TYR A 45 -5.33 3.05 -14.40
CA TYR A 45 -5.66 3.16 -12.97
C TYR A 45 -6.03 4.59 -12.58
N LYS A 46 -5.16 5.57 -12.91
CA LYS A 46 -5.39 6.99 -12.61
C LYS A 46 -6.70 7.49 -13.22
N LEU A 47 -6.93 7.17 -14.50
CA LEU A 47 -8.13 7.59 -15.22
C LEU A 47 -9.40 6.97 -14.61
N THR A 48 -9.35 5.69 -14.25
CA THR A 48 -10.48 4.98 -13.62
C THR A 48 -10.81 5.60 -12.26
N ALA A 49 -9.80 5.89 -11.44
CA ALA A 49 -9.99 6.54 -10.14
C ALA A 49 -10.61 7.93 -10.30
N GLN A 50 -10.10 8.76 -11.22
CA GLN A 50 -10.65 10.09 -11.49
C GLN A 50 -12.11 10.01 -11.95
N ARG A 51 -12.43 9.09 -12.87
CA ARG A 51 -13.80 8.91 -13.38
C ARG A 51 -14.75 8.51 -12.25
N LEU A 52 -14.35 7.56 -11.39
CA LEU A 52 -15.15 7.12 -10.25
C LEU A 52 -15.42 8.28 -9.29
N MET A 53 -14.41 9.08 -8.95
CA MET A 53 -14.59 10.24 -8.07
C MET A 53 -15.58 11.26 -8.66
N LYS A 54 -15.48 11.55 -9.97
CA LYS A 54 -16.40 12.46 -10.66
C LYS A 54 -17.83 11.90 -10.74
N GLU A 55 -17.98 10.62 -11.04
CA GLU A 55 -19.28 9.92 -11.11
C GLU A 55 -20.01 10.01 -9.76
N LEU A 56 -19.29 9.83 -8.66
CA LEU A 56 -19.84 9.89 -7.30
C LEU A 56 -19.98 11.32 -6.74
N GLY A 57 -19.64 12.35 -7.52
CA GLY A 57 -19.71 13.75 -7.07
C GLY A 57 -18.72 14.09 -5.95
N VAL A 58 -17.62 13.34 -5.82
CA VAL A 58 -16.59 13.60 -4.82
C VAL A 58 -15.80 14.85 -5.22
N ILE A 59 -15.81 15.86 -4.36
CA ILE A 59 -14.98 17.06 -4.54
C ILE A 59 -13.53 16.68 -4.27
N THR A 60 -12.66 16.88 -5.26
CA THR A 60 -11.25 16.50 -5.20
C THR A 60 -10.34 17.72 -5.31
N TYR A 61 -9.28 17.73 -4.50
CA TYR A 61 -8.28 18.81 -4.45
C TYR A 61 -6.89 18.24 -4.79
N LEU A 62 -6.58 18.09 -6.09
CA LEU A 62 -5.33 17.45 -6.57
C LEU A 62 -4.05 18.28 -6.37
N HIS A 63 -4.18 19.61 -6.26
CA HIS A 63 -3.05 20.54 -6.12
C HIS A 63 -2.98 21.18 -4.74
N THR A 64 -3.34 20.38 -3.73
CA THR A 64 -3.47 20.81 -2.34
C THR A 64 -2.70 19.87 -1.43
N ARG A 65 -2.04 20.42 -0.42
CA ARG A 65 -1.32 19.66 0.62
C ARG A 65 -1.91 19.96 1.99
N LEU A 66 -2.03 18.92 2.82
CA LEU A 66 -2.25 19.06 4.26
C LEU A 66 -1.00 19.65 4.90
N ILE A 67 -1.15 20.69 5.72
CA ILE A 67 -0.02 21.30 6.43
C ILE A 67 -0.20 21.34 7.96
N ASP A 68 -1.45 21.40 8.44
CA ASP A 68 -1.75 21.42 9.88
C ASP A 68 -3.22 21.02 10.14
N CYS A 69 -3.62 20.89 11.39
CA CYS A 69 -5.02 20.81 11.80
C CYS A 69 -5.26 21.59 13.10
N GLN A 70 -6.50 22.04 13.29
CA GLN A 70 -6.93 22.69 14.52
C GLN A 70 -7.93 21.81 15.25
N LYS A 71 -7.83 21.77 16.58
CA LYS A 71 -8.67 20.95 17.44
C LYS A 71 -9.43 21.82 18.44
N ASN A 72 -10.65 21.41 18.73
CA ASN A 72 -11.38 21.82 19.92
C ASN A 72 -11.39 20.61 20.86
N GLN A 73 -10.57 20.67 21.92
CA GLN A 73 -10.35 19.52 22.81
C GLN A 73 -9.88 18.26 22.04
N ASN A 74 -10.65 17.18 22.09
CA ASN A 74 -10.40 15.90 21.44
C ASN A 74 -11.09 15.77 20.07
N ARG A 75 -11.55 16.88 19.48
CA ARG A 75 -12.20 16.88 18.16
C ARG A 75 -11.44 17.78 17.19
N ILE A 76 -11.06 17.24 16.03
CA ILE A 76 -10.54 18.07 14.93
C ILE A 76 -11.68 18.96 14.43
N SER A 77 -11.48 20.27 14.48
CA SER A 77 -12.45 21.23 13.97
C SER A 77 -12.27 21.41 12.47
N HIS A 78 -11.03 21.66 12.03
CA HIS A 78 -10.67 21.91 10.65
C HIS A 78 -9.26 21.42 10.34
N VAL A 79 -9.01 21.05 9.09
CA VAL A 79 -7.66 20.88 8.55
C VAL A 79 -7.21 22.17 7.87
N VAL A 80 -5.93 22.49 7.97
CA VAL A 80 -5.29 23.60 7.28
C VAL A 80 -4.56 23.07 6.06
N LEU A 81 -4.85 23.66 4.92
CA LEU A 81 -4.43 23.21 3.60
C LEU A 81 -3.70 24.32 2.87
N HIS A 82 -2.70 23.94 2.08
CA HIS A 82 -1.97 24.84 1.20
C HIS A 82 -2.18 24.47 -0.27
N SER A 83 -2.41 25.47 -1.11
CA SER A 83 -2.41 25.35 -2.57
C SER A 83 -1.67 26.56 -3.18
N LYS A 84 -1.51 26.57 -4.50
CA LYS A 84 -0.97 27.75 -5.20
C LYS A 84 -1.84 29.02 -5.05
N CYS A 85 -3.09 28.88 -4.60
CA CYS A 85 -3.98 30.00 -4.30
C CYS A 85 -3.84 30.52 -2.86
N GLY A 86 -2.96 29.94 -2.05
CA GLY A 86 -2.74 30.30 -0.65
C GLY A 86 -3.27 29.25 0.33
N LEU A 87 -3.35 29.67 1.59
CA LEU A 87 -3.82 28.87 2.72
C LEU A 87 -5.33 28.94 2.86
N PHE A 88 -5.96 27.81 3.16
CA PHE A 88 -7.38 27.73 3.49
C PHE A 88 -7.64 26.57 4.45
N ALA A 89 -8.81 26.55 5.07
CA ALA A 89 -9.20 25.50 6.00
C ALA A 89 -10.50 24.84 5.56
N LEU A 90 -10.64 23.53 5.85
CA LEU A 90 -11.88 22.78 5.64
C LEU A 90 -12.31 22.13 6.96
N ASN A 91 -13.57 22.32 7.35
CA ASN A 91 -14.18 21.49 8.37
C ASN A 91 -14.81 20.23 7.79
N ALA A 92 -14.90 19.21 8.63
CA ALA A 92 -15.71 18.04 8.38
C ALA A 92 -16.28 17.52 9.71
N LYS A 93 -17.37 16.76 9.62
CA LYS A 93 -17.90 16.05 10.79
C LYS A 93 -16.92 14.97 11.26
N ILE A 94 -16.37 14.23 10.30
CA ILE A 94 -15.43 13.12 10.47
C ILE A 94 -14.30 13.29 9.46
N PHE A 95 -13.07 13.00 9.88
CA PHE A 95 -11.88 12.97 9.04
C PHE A 95 -11.40 11.53 8.89
N ILE A 96 -10.98 11.17 7.68
CA ILE A 96 -10.32 9.89 7.40
C ILE A 96 -8.90 10.20 6.94
N ASP A 97 -7.91 9.76 7.73
CA ASP A 97 -6.50 9.88 7.40
C ASP A 97 -6.09 8.72 6.48
N CYS A 98 -5.93 9.08 5.20
CA CYS A 98 -5.42 8.21 4.15
C CYS A 98 -4.06 8.69 3.61
N THR A 99 -3.25 9.43 4.38
CA THR A 99 -1.99 10.01 3.84
C THR A 99 -0.92 8.96 3.57
N GLY A 100 -1.03 7.79 4.19
CA GLY A 100 -0.03 6.73 4.12
C GLY A 100 0.93 6.76 5.31
N ASP A 101 1.15 7.91 5.94
CA ASP A 101 2.13 8.10 7.01
C ASP A 101 1.49 8.67 8.30
N ALA A 102 0.15 8.60 8.37
CA ALA A 102 -0.67 9.10 9.46
C ALA A 102 -0.39 10.58 9.81
N ASP A 103 -0.27 11.43 8.80
CA ASP A 103 0.13 12.83 8.99
C ASP A 103 -0.93 13.63 9.73
N LEU A 104 -2.22 13.43 9.41
CA LEU A 104 -3.29 14.11 10.13
C LEU A 104 -3.37 13.63 11.57
N ALA A 105 -3.21 12.32 11.80
CA ALA A 105 -3.14 11.77 13.15
C ALA A 105 -1.96 12.35 13.95
N ALA A 106 -0.78 12.45 13.34
CA ALA A 106 0.41 13.04 13.95
C ALA A 106 0.19 14.52 14.31
N LEU A 107 -0.33 15.31 13.36
CA LEU A 107 -0.68 16.72 13.58
C LEU A 107 -1.74 16.90 14.67
N ALA A 108 -2.69 15.97 14.75
CA ALA A 108 -3.71 15.93 15.80
C ALA A 108 -3.16 15.44 17.15
N GLY A 109 -1.89 15.05 17.26
CA GLY A 109 -1.27 14.58 18.49
C GLY A 109 -1.70 13.18 18.92
N VAL A 110 -2.13 12.33 17.99
CA VAL A 110 -2.39 10.92 18.24
C VAL A 110 -1.07 10.22 18.60
N PRO A 111 -1.00 9.44 19.69
CA PRO A 111 0.20 8.69 20.02
C PRO A 111 0.56 7.68 18.93
N MET A 112 1.85 7.56 18.63
CA MET A 112 2.38 6.60 17.67
C MET A 112 2.96 5.40 18.42
N LEU A 113 2.91 4.22 17.83
CA LEU A 113 3.62 3.05 18.35
C LEU A 113 5.13 3.30 18.32
N HIS A 114 5.79 2.94 19.42
CA HIS A 114 7.23 2.88 19.43
C HIS A 114 7.67 1.54 18.83
N HIS A 115 8.48 1.60 17.79
CA HIS A 115 8.99 0.42 17.11
C HIS A 115 10.47 0.27 17.43
N GLU A 116 10.82 -0.77 18.19
CA GLU A 116 12.23 -1.15 18.38
C GLU A 116 12.80 -1.73 17.07
N GLY A 117 14.02 -1.33 16.71
CA GLY A 117 14.72 -1.79 15.51
C GLY A 117 14.47 -0.95 14.26
N GLU A 118 15.07 -1.35 13.14
CA GLU A 118 15.08 -0.56 11.91
C GLU A 118 13.75 -0.66 11.13
N LEU A 119 13.42 0.41 10.39
CA LEU A 119 12.29 0.45 9.47
C LEU A 119 12.61 -0.35 8.20
N GLN A 120 11.59 -0.91 7.56
CA GLN A 120 11.75 -1.50 6.23
C GLN A 120 12.19 -0.44 5.18
N PRO A 121 13.10 -0.80 4.25
CA PRO A 121 13.70 0.17 3.33
C PRO A 121 12.65 0.75 2.36
N ALA A 122 12.94 1.88 1.72
CA ALA A 122 12.16 2.38 0.59
C ALA A 122 12.55 1.69 -0.73
N SER A 123 11.71 1.86 -1.77
CA SER A 123 12.00 1.41 -3.15
C SER A 123 11.56 2.44 -4.19
N LEU A 124 12.31 2.55 -5.28
CA LEU A 124 11.94 3.28 -6.47
C LEU A 124 11.63 2.28 -7.57
N CYS A 125 10.35 2.06 -7.85
CA CYS A 125 9.94 1.22 -8.97
C CYS A 125 10.25 1.92 -10.31
N PHE A 126 10.56 1.15 -11.34
CA PHE A 126 10.80 1.67 -12.68
C PHE A 126 10.24 0.72 -13.74
N CYS A 127 9.92 1.27 -14.91
CA CYS A 127 9.32 0.52 -16.01
C CYS A 127 10.28 0.47 -17.19
N LEU A 128 10.46 -0.74 -17.72
CA LEU A 128 11.30 -1.02 -18.86
C LEU A 128 10.43 -1.46 -20.04
N GLY A 129 10.71 -0.92 -21.22
CA GLY A 129 10.19 -1.38 -22.50
C GLY A 129 11.27 -2.08 -23.32
N HIS A 130 10.90 -2.68 -24.44
CA HIS A 130 11.79 -3.49 -25.29
C HIS A 130 12.48 -4.63 -24.52
N VAL A 131 11.79 -5.19 -23.53
CA VAL A 131 12.21 -6.39 -22.80
C VAL A 131 11.56 -7.59 -23.47
N ASP A 132 12.30 -8.68 -23.65
CA ASP A 132 11.70 -9.95 -24.08
C ASP A 132 10.95 -10.57 -22.89
N VAL A 133 9.69 -10.16 -22.71
CA VAL A 133 8.83 -10.60 -21.61
C VAL A 133 8.55 -12.11 -21.70
N SER A 134 8.55 -12.66 -22.91
CA SER A 134 8.23 -14.08 -23.16
C SER A 134 9.26 -15.05 -22.57
N SER A 135 10.51 -14.62 -22.39
CA SER A 135 11.56 -15.41 -21.76
C SER A 135 11.66 -15.21 -20.25
N LEU A 136 10.91 -14.28 -19.67
CA LEU A 136 10.87 -14.05 -18.22
C LEU A 136 9.88 -14.99 -17.53
N HIS A 137 10.28 -15.52 -16.39
CA HIS A 137 9.42 -16.30 -15.50
C HIS A 137 9.05 -15.48 -14.26
N LYS A 138 7.99 -15.90 -13.53
CA LYS A 138 7.52 -15.26 -12.28
C LYS A 138 7.10 -13.79 -12.39
N ILE A 139 6.80 -13.31 -13.61
CA ILE A 139 6.22 -11.98 -13.84
C ILE A 139 4.69 -11.95 -13.67
N HIS A 140 4.07 -13.14 -13.65
CA HIS A 140 2.65 -13.36 -13.36
C HIS A 140 2.52 -13.99 -11.98
N HIS A 141 1.93 -13.25 -11.04
CA HIS A 141 1.85 -13.63 -9.63
C HIS A 141 0.58 -14.45 -9.40
N SER A 142 0.61 -15.69 -9.90
CA SER A 142 -0.57 -16.52 -10.14
C SER A 142 -0.55 -17.88 -9.42
N GLN A 143 0.20 -18.04 -8.33
CA GLN A 143 0.33 -19.31 -7.59
C GLN A 143 0.51 -19.03 -6.09
N GLN A 144 -0.29 -19.73 -5.28
CA GLN A 144 -0.25 -19.64 -3.82
C GLN A 144 1.05 -20.22 -3.25
N GLY A 145 1.59 -19.62 -2.19
CA GLY A 145 2.76 -20.14 -1.49
C GLY A 145 4.09 -19.89 -2.18
N ILE A 146 4.11 -19.10 -3.26
CA ILE A 146 5.33 -18.77 -4.00
C ILE A 146 5.77 -17.33 -3.70
N ASN A 147 7.06 -17.17 -3.39
CA ASN A 147 7.71 -15.87 -3.40
C ASN A 147 8.17 -15.56 -4.83
N TYR A 148 7.70 -14.45 -5.38
CA TYR A 148 7.84 -14.08 -6.79
C TYR A 148 9.11 -13.30 -7.13
N HIS A 149 10.12 -13.30 -6.26
CA HIS A 149 11.43 -12.81 -6.71
C HIS A 149 12.05 -13.79 -7.69
N ILE A 150 12.74 -13.26 -8.70
CA ILE A 150 13.36 -14.06 -9.76
C ILE A 150 14.72 -14.54 -9.26
N GLU A 151 14.83 -15.82 -8.89
CA GLU A 151 16.01 -16.40 -8.24
C GLU A 151 17.27 -16.30 -9.11
N ASP A 152 17.15 -16.58 -10.41
CA ASP A 152 18.30 -16.54 -11.32
C ASP A 152 18.91 -15.14 -11.43
N LEU A 153 18.04 -14.11 -11.48
CA LEU A 153 18.49 -12.72 -11.49
C LEU A 153 19.09 -12.31 -10.15
N ARG A 154 18.51 -12.78 -9.04
CA ARG A 154 19.06 -12.54 -7.71
C ARG A 154 20.45 -13.14 -7.58
N LYS A 155 20.63 -14.40 -8.01
CA LYS A 155 21.93 -15.09 -8.01
C LYS A 155 22.94 -14.32 -8.87
N LEU A 156 22.57 -13.93 -10.08
CA LEU A 156 23.42 -13.14 -10.96
C LEU A 156 23.90 -11.84 -10.30
N LEU A 157 22.98 -11.04 -9.75
CA LEU A 157 23.33 -9.78 -9.08
C LEU A 157 24.24 -10.01 -7.87
N THR A 158 24.01 -11.08 -7.09
CA THR A 158 24.88 -11.47 -5.98
C THR A 158 26.27 -11.88 -6.48
N ASP A 159 26.37 -12.69 -7.54
CA ASP A 159 27.65 -13.14 -8.09
C ASP A 159 28.47 -11.97 -8.68
N ILE A 160 27.81 -10.97 -9.29
CA ILE A 160 28.45 -9.74 -9.77
C ILE A 160 28.91 -8.87 -8.61
N SER A 161 28.11 -8.77 -7.53
CA SER A 161 28.45 -7.97 -6.35
C SER A 161 29.73 -8.44 -5.63
N ALA A 162 30.16 -9.68 -5.87
CA ALA A 162 31.44 -10.21 -5.37
C ALA A 162 32.66 -9.71 -6.15
N LYS A 163 32.46 -9.13 -7.34
CA LYS A 163 33.53 -8.70 -8.26
C LYS A 163 33.54 -7.19 -8.50
N GLU A 164 32.36 -6.57 -8.49
CA GLU A 164 32.15 -5.18 -8.83
C GLU A 164 31.10 -4.54 -7.92
N GLN A 165 31.04 -3.21 -7.91
CA GLN A 165 30.07 -2.48 -7.08
C GLN A 165 28.66 -2.57 -7.69
N VAL A 166 27.79 -3.36 -7.06
CA VAL A 166 26.35 -3.44 -7.37
C VAL A 166 25.59 -2.64 -6.31
N PRO A 167 24.63 -1.78 -6.70
CA PRO A 167 23.74 -1.12 -5.74
C PRO A 167 23.01 -2.09 -4.82
N GLU A 168 22.60 -1.61 -3.66
CA GLU A 168 21.79 -2.41 -2.75
C GLU A 168 20.43 -2.73 -3.38
N PHE A 169 20.07 -4.01 -3.36
CA PHE A 169 18.87 -4.49 -4.03
C PHE A 169 18.09 -5.52 -3.19
N GLY A 170 16.79 -5.60 -3.46
CA GLY A 170 15.90 -6.67 -3.04
C GLY A 170 15.24 -7.34 -4.24
N GLY A 171 14.68 -8.53 -4.02
CA GLY A 171 14.06 -9.28 -5.10
C GLY A 171 15.15 -9.83 -6.04
N PRO A 172 15.09 -9.62 -7.37
CA PRO A 172 14.17 -8.70 -8.06
C PRO A 172 12.73 -9.19 -8.21
N TRP A 173 11.75 -8.29 -8.05
CA TRP A 173 10.35 -8.54 -8.42
C TRP A 173 9.99 -7.82 -9.70
N MET A 174 9.22 -8.50 -10.54
CA MET A 174 8.77 -8.00 -11.82
C MET A 174 7.29 -8.28 -12.01
N CYS A 175 6.58 -7.33 -12.64
CA CYS A 175 5.16 -7.42 -12.90
C CYS A 175 4.88 -7.17 -14.39
N TYR A 176 4.07 -8.03 -14.99
CA TYR A 176 3.56 -7.86 -16.34
C TYR A 176 2.72 -6.58 -16.48
N MET A 177 2.93 -5.84 -17.58
CA MET A 177 2.33 -4.52 -17.82
C MET A 177 1.27 -4.49 -18.93
N LEU A 178 0.63 -5.64 -19.21
CA LEU A 178 -0.40 -5.78 -20.25
C LEU A 178 0.10 -5.61 -21.69
N THR A 179 1.42 -5.57 -21.90
CA THR A 179 2.06 -5.61 -23.22
C THR A 179 3.20 -6.62 -23.22
N ASP A 180 3.51 -7.16 -24.40
CA ASP A 180 4.47 -8.26 -24.58
C ASP A 180 5.94 -7.80 -24.52
N ASP A 181 6.20 -6.51 -24.28
CA ASP A 181 7.54 -5.91 -24.32
C ASP A 181 7.87 -5.05 -23.09
N THR A 182 6.94 -4.93 -22.14
CA THR A 182 7.04 -4.00 -21.02
C THR A 182 6.90 -4.71 -19.68
N VAL A 183 7.77 -4.35 -18.73
CA VAL A 183 7.77 -4.89 -17.37
C VAL A 183 7.95 -3.77 -16.35
N LEU A 184 7.21 -3.85 -15.25
CA LEU A 184 7.43 -3.00 -14.09
C LEU A 184 8.33 -3.74 -13.11
N VAL A 185 9.38 -3.05 -12.66
CA VAL A 185 10.45 -3.62 -11.85
C VAL A 185 10.47 -2.97 -10.47
N ASN A 186 10.58 -3.80 -9.44
CA ASN A 186 10.85 -3.38 -8.08
C ASN A 186 12.08 -4.14 -7.57
N MET A 187 13.21 -3.45 -7.43
CA MET A 187 14.45 -4.05 -6.91
C MET A 187 15.36 -3.12 -6.13
N THR A 188 15.33 -1.80 -6.34
CA THR A 188 16.15 -0.85 -5.55
C THR A 188 15.79 -0.93 -4.07
N ARG A 189 16.77 -0.78 -3.17
CA ARG A 189 16.51 -0.61 -1.74
C ARG A 189 17.35 0.53 -1.17
N LYS A 190 16.75 1.30 -0.27
CA LYS A 190 17.46 2.30 0.51
C LYS A 190 16.79 2.46 1.87
N LYS A 191 17.55 2.37 2.95
CA LYS A 191 17.07 2.78 4.27
C LYS A 191 16.86 4.29 4.27
N VAL A 192 15.69 4.73 4.72
CA VAL A 192 15.35 6.15 4.76
C VAL A 192 14.31 6.42 5.85
N ASN A 193 14.53 7.47 6.65
CA ASN A 193 13.48 8.10 7.43
C ASN A 193 12.82 9.21 6.61
N ILE A 194 11.59 8.97 6.15
CA ILE A 194 10.84 9.93 5.32
C ILE A 194 10.57 11.27 6.03
N PHE A 195 10.63 11.30 7.36
CA PHE A 195 10.41 12.53 8.14
C PHE A 195 11.66 13.40 8.27
N ASN A 196 12.79 12.96 7.72
CA ASN A 196 13.98 13.77 7.54
C ASN A 196 14.09 14.16 6.06
N GLU A 197 13.73 15.41 5.73
CA GLU A 197 13.65 15.85 4.33
C GLU A 197 14.98 15.74 3.58
N ALA A 198 16.11 15.99 4.24
CA ALA A 198 17.42 15.87 3.63
C ALA A 198 17.75 14.41 3.30
N GLU A 199 17.43 13.50 4.22
CA GLU A 199 17.62 12.05 4.03
C GLU A 199 16.69 11.52 2.92
N ALA A 200 15.42 11.94 2.90
CA ALA A 200 14.47 11.58 1.87
C ALA A 200 14.90 12.07 0.48
N THR A 201 15.37 13.31 0.39
CA THR A 201 15.88 13.90 -0.86
C THR A 201 17.11 13.12 -1.35
N GLN A 202 18.07 12.86 -0.48
CA GLN A 202 19.27 12.12 -0.84
C GLN A 202 18.94 10.67 -1.25
N ALA A 203 18.03 10.01 -0.54
CA ALA A 203 17.59 8.66 -0.90
C ALA A 203 16.96 8.65 -2.29
N GLU A 204 16.17 9.65 -2.66
CA GLU A 204 15.59 9.72 -4.01
C GLU A 204 16.65 9.94 -5.10
N PHE A 205 17.68 10.74 -4.84
CA PHE A 205 18.81 10.90 -5.77
C PHE A 205 19.58 9.59 -5.95
N ASP A 206 19.98 8.98 -4.84
CA ASP A 206 20.75 7.73 -4.84
C ASP A 206 19.98 6.61 -5.56
N MET A 207 18.68 6.48 -5.31
CA MET A 207 17.90 5.39 -5.89
C MET A 207 17.63 5.56 -7.38
N ARG A 208 17.67 6.79 -7.92
CA ARG A 208 17.66 7.02 -9.36
C ARG A 208 18.98 6.52 -9.98
N GLU A 209 20.12 6.87 -9.39
CA GLU A 209 21.43 6.34 -9.83
C GLU A 209 21.47 4.81 -9.76
N ASP A 210 21.02 4.25 -8.64
CA ASP A 210 21.00 2.80 -8.41
C ASP A 210 20.10 2.07 -9.41
N ALA A 211 18.92 2.62 -9.73
CA ALA A 211 18.04 2.05 -10.74
C ALA A 211 18.75 1.95 -12.10
N PHE A 212 19.39 3.03 -12.57
CA PHE A 212 20.06 3.03 -13.87
C PHE A 212 21.27 2.09 -13.92
N LYS A 213 22.05 2.00 -12.83
CA LYS A 213 23.15 1.03 -12.71
C LYS A 213 22.64 -0.41 -12.76
N LEU A 214 21.58 -0.73 -12.00
CA LEU A 214 20.96 -2.06 -12.02
C LEU A 214 20.42 -2.41 -13.41
N ILE A 215 19.81 -1.46 -14.11
CA ILE A 215 19.35 -1.64 -15.49
C ILE A 215 20.53 -1.95 -16.42
N GLU A 216 21.63 -1.22 -16.32
CA GLU A 216 22.83 -1.46 -17.14
C GLU A 216 23.40 -2.88 -16.90
N ILE A 217 23.49 -3.30 -15.64
CA ILE A 217 23.90 -4.66 -15.28
C ILE A 217 22.98 -5.69 -15.95
N LEU A 218 21.65 -5.52 -15.88
CA LEU A 218 20.71 -6.43 -16.52
C LEU A 218 20.88 -6.45 -18.05
N LYS A 219 21.05 -5.28 -18.69
CA LYS A 219 21.27 -5.19 -20.15
C LYS A 219 22.51 -5.95 -20.60
N ASN A 220 23.59 -5.86 -19.83
CA ASN A 220 24.88 -6.45 -20.17
C ASN A 220 24.94 -7.96 -19.90
N ASN A 221 24.13 -8.47 -18.96
CA ASN A 221 24.27 -9.84 -18.47
C ASN A 221 23.06 -10.74 -18.73
N VAL A 222 21.91 -10.18 -19.12
CA VAL A 222 20.66 -10.94 -19.27
C VAL A 222 20.09 -10.72 -20.68
N PRO A 223 20.03 -11.76 -21.54
CA PRO A 223 19.56 -11.62 -22.92
C PRO A 223 18.19 -10.95 -23.07
N ALA A 224 17.26 -11.26 -22.16
CA ALA A 224 15.91 -10.70 -22.14
C ALA A 224 15.90 -9.16 -22.02
N PHE A 225 16.93 -8.57 -21.40
CA PHE A 225 17.06 -7.13 -21.20
C PHE A 225 18.03 -6.46 -22.17
N SER A 226 18.68 -7.18 -23.08
CA SER A 226 19.73 -6.64 -23.96
C SER A 226 19.31 -5.39 -24.75
N LYS A 227 18.03 -5.29 -25.13
CA LYS A 227 17.44 -4.15 -25.85
C LYS A 227 16.63 -3.21 -24.95
N ALA A 228 16.59 -3.46 -23.65
CA ALA A 228 15.72 -2.74 -22.73
C ALA A 228 16.00 -1.23 -22.74
N SER A 229 14.92 -0.46 -22.66
CA SER A 229 14.93 0.98 -22.51
C SER A 229 14.09 1.41 -21.31
N VAL A 230 14.54 2.40 -20.57
CA VAL A 230 13.76 2.98 -19.47
C VAL A 230 12.60 3.79 -20.06
N LEU A 231 11.37 3.43 -19.71
CA LEU A 231 10.19 4.21 -20.07
C LEU A 231 9.95 5.32 -19.04
N TYR A 232 10.00 4.97 -17.76
CA TYR A 232 9.90 5.91 -16.66
C TYR A 232 10.38 5.29 -15.34
N THR A 233 10.76 6.13 -14.38
CA THR A 233 10.85 5.78 -12.96
C THR A 233 9.60 6.29 -12.24
N ALA A 234 9.29 5.74 -11.05
CA ALA A 234 8.23 6.27 -10.22
C ALA A 234 8.49 7.77 -9.90
N ALA A 235 7.41 8.55 -9.76
CA ALA A 235 7.50 9.99 -9.55
C ALA A 235 8.23 10.38 -8.26
N GLN A 236 8.21 9.49 -7.25
CA GLN A 236 8.91 9.63 -5.97
C GLN A 236 9.28 8.25 -5.44
N ILE A 237 10.17 8.19 -4.46
CA ILE A 237 10.45 6.95 -3.72
C ILE A 237 9.20 6.44 -2.98
N GLY A 238 9.01 5.12 -2.99
CA GLY A 238 7.94 4.43 -2.28
C GLY A 238 8.38 4.05 -0.87
N ILE A 239 7.75 4.65 0.12
CA ILE A 239 7.98 4.34 1.54
C ILE A 239 7.22 3.07 1.91
N ARG A 240 7.94 2.07 2.42
CA ARG A 240 7.35 0.82 2.90
C ARG A 240 6.76 0.97 4.29
N GLU A 241 7.51 1.56 5.21
CA GLU A 241 7.21 1.65 6.65
C GLU A 241 7.59 3.04 7.19
N SER A 242 6.76 3.58 8.09
CA SER A 242 6.95 4.91 8.68
C SER A 242 6.34 4.97 10.10
N ARG A 243 5.26 5.73 10.32
CA ARG A 243 4.51 5.79 11.60
C ARG A 243 3.41 4.75 11.61
N HIS A 244 3.09 4.26 12.80
CA HIS A 244 1.89 3.49 13.06
C HIS A 244 1.18 4.15 14.24
N ILE A 245 -0.12 4.40 14.14
CA ILE A 245 -0.86 4.95 15.29
C ILE A 245 -0.97 3.91 16.41
N LYS A 246 -0.98 4.38 17.65
CA LYS A 246 -1.44 3.60 18.79
C LYS A 246 -2.97 3.68 18.84
N GLY A 247 -3.62 2.76 18.14
CA GLY A 247 -5.08 2.65 18.15
C GLY A 247 -5.59 1.98 19.41
N ILE A 248 -6.91 1.79 19.47
CA ILE A 248 -7.58 1.08 20.57
C ILE A 248 -7.12 -0.39 20.64
N HIS A 249 -6.78 -0.97 19.49
CA HIS A 249 -6.17 -2.30 19.38
C HIS A 249 -4.98 -2.29 18.44
N VAL A 250 -3.85 -2.81 18.90
CA VAL A 250 -2.69 -3.08 18.05
C VAL A 250 -2.87 -4.49 17.49
N LEU A 251 -3.23 -4.60 16.21
CA LEU A 251 -3.34 -5.91 15.55
C LEU A 251 -1.97 -6.60 15.56
N SER A 252 -1.89 -7.77 16.21
CA SER A 252 -0.62 -8.49 16.31
C SER A 252 -0.40 -9.43 15.12
N GLY A 253 0.85 -9.72 14.83
CA GLY A 253 1.22 -10.73 13.84
C GLY A 253 0.64 -12.11 14.16
N GLU A 254 0.59 -12.47 15.45
CA GLU A 254 0.00 -13.73 15.91
C GLU A 254 -1.50 -13.79 15.65
N GLU A 255 -2.25 -12.74 15.99
CA GLU A 255 -3.69 -12.66 15.71
C GLU A 255 -3.96 -12.75 14.21
N TYR A 256 -3.12 -12.06 13.42
CA TYR A 256 -3.24 -12.03 11.97
C TYR A 256 -2.93 -13.39 11.34
N LEU A 257 -1.81 -14.03 11.69
CA LEU A 257 -1.41 -15.35 11.18
C LEU A 257 -2.42 -16.45 11.55
N ASN A 258 -3.01 -16.36 12.74
CA ASN A 258 -4.04 -17.29 13.20
C ASN A 258 -5.45 -16.97 12.68
N ALA A 259 -5.60 -15.90 11.89
CA ALA A 259 -6.88 -15.42 11.37
C ALA A 259 -7.94 -15.28 12.48
N VAL A 260 -7.56 -14.67 13.61
CA VAL A 260 -8.46 -14.40 14.74
C VAL A 260 -9.63 -13.57 14.23
N HIS A 261 -10.86 -14.06 14.46
CA HIS A 261 -12.07 -13.32 14.14
C HIS A 261 -12.40 -12.37 15.30
N PHE A 262 -12.79 -11.15 14.98
CA PHE A 262 -13.20 -10.13 15.95
C PHE A 262 -14.67 -9.77 15.74
N GLU A 263 -15.38 -9.41 16.82
CA GLU A 263 -16.77 -8.95 16.73
C GLU A 263 -16.91 -7.67 15.88
N ASP A 264 -15.84 -6.89 15.79
CA ASP A 264 -15.73 -5.69 14.98
C ASP A 264 -14.81 -5.84 13.76
N SER A 265 -14.67 -7.06 13.21
CA SER A 265 -13.97 -7.27 11.94
C SER A 265 -14.65 -6.49 10.80
N ILE A 266 -13.88 -5.62 10.12
CA ILE A 266 -14.37 -4.75 9.03
C ILE A 266 -13.65 -4.95 7.71
N GLY A 267 -12.63 -5.80 7.69
CA GLY A 267 -11.84 -6.08 6.51
C GLY A 267 -11.06 -7.36 6.67
N ARG A 268 -10.54 -7.86 5.56
CA ARG A 268 -9.71 -9.05 5.51
C ARG A 268 -8.44 -8.81 4.70
N GLY A 269 -7.38 -9.52 5.05
CA GLY A 269 -6.09 -9.48 4.38
C GLY A 269 -5.57 -10.87 4.09
N CYS A 270 -4.86 -11.04 2.97
CA CYS A 270 -4.39 -12.35 2.51
C CYS A 270 -3.00 -12.32 1.86
N HIS A 271 -2.33 -11.18 1.90
CA HIS A 271 -0.92 -11.09 1.51
C HIS A 271 -0.07 -11.84 2.54
N PRO A 272 1.03 -12.54 2.16
CA PRO A 272 1.96 -13.10 3.13
C PRO A 272 2.54 -12.00 4.05
N ILE A 273 3.03 -12.40 5.23
CA ILE A 273 3.92 -11.55 6.01
C ILE A 273 5.19 -11.37 5.18
N ASP A 274 5.48 -10.14 4.78
CA ASP A 274 6.60 -9.80 3.90
C ASP A 274 7.47 -8.71 4.53
N ILE A 275 8.42 -9.16 5.37
CA ILE A 275 9.35 -8.29 6.09
C ILE A 275 10.67 -8.23 5.32
N HIS A 276 11.00 -7.03 4.83
CA HIS A 276 12.27 -6.78 4.17
C HIS A 276 13.36 -6.41 5.19
N ALA A 277 14.51 -7.08 5.11
CA ALA A 277 15.68 -6.66 5.88
C ALA A 277 16.06 -5.22 5.49
N SER A 278 16.40 -4.41 6.48
CA SER A 278 16.82 -3.02 6.31
C SER A 278 18.12 -2.90 5.50
N ASN A 279 19.00 -3.89 5.64
CA ASN A 279 20.26 -4.01 4.89
C ASN A 279 20.32 -5.33 4.10
N GLY A 280 20.98 -5.30 2.95
CA GLY A 280 21.18 -6.41 2.03
C GLY A 280 19.90 -6.87 1.32
N SER A 281 19.97 -8.07 0.73
CA SER A 281 18.87 -8.65 -0.05
C SER A 281 17.85 -9.44 0.78
N GLY A 282 18.06 -9.57 2.09
CA GLY A 282 17.26 -10.40 2.99
C GLY A 282 15.76 -10.09 3.00
N GLN A 283 14.94 -11.13 3.20
CA GLN A 283 13.48 -11.06 3.31
C GLN A 283 12.98 -12.24 4.14
N HIS A 284 12.06 -11.99 5.06
CA HIS A 284 11.28 -13.01 5.74
C HIS A 284 9.86 -13.02 5.15
N CYS A 285 9.47 -14.17 4.59
CA CYS A 285 8.17 -14.37 3.95
C CYS A 285 7.43 -15.54 4.62
N GLU A 286 6.29 -15.27 5.25
CA GLU A 286 5.44 -16.29 5.86
C GLU A 286 4.04 -16.24 5.25
N PHE A 287 3.59 -17.36 4.68
CA PHE A 287 2.26 -17.47 4.10
C PHE A 287 1.23 -17.78 5.19
N LEU A 288 0.12 -17.05 5.18
CA LEU A 288 -1.02 -17.32 6.05
C LEU A 288 -1.58 -18.71 5.73
N LYS A 289 -2.34 -19.30 6.66
CA LYS A 289 -3.14 -20.52 6.42
C LYS A 289 -4.56 -20.19 5.93
N LYS A 290 -5.07 -19.03 6.33
CA LYS A 290 -6.41 -18.49 6.01
C LYS A 290 -6.29 -16.99 5.89
N ALA A 291 -7.14 -16.36 5.08
CA ALA A 291 -7.21 -14.90 5.04
C ALA A 291 -7.62 -14.35 6.42
N ALA A 292 -6.84 -13.40 6.91
CA ALA A 292 -6.92 -12.84 8.24
C ALA A 292 -7.97 -11.72 8.34
N TYR A 293 -8.47 -11.46 9.55
CA TYR A 293 -9.41 -10.38 9.82
C TYR A 293 -8.72 -9.17 10.43
N ILE A 294 -9.29 -7.99 10.17
CA ILE A 294 -8.80 -6.72 10.71
C ILE A 294 -9.95 -6.04 11.46
N PRO A 295 -9.78 -5.76 12.77
CA PRO A 295 -10.83 -5.16 13.59
C PRO A 295 -10.89 -3.64 13.38
N TYR A 296 -12.10 -3.08 13.46
CA TYR A 296 -12.37 -1.65 13.33
C TYR A 296 -11.59 -0.82 14.35
N ARG A 297 -11.50 -1.32 15.59
CA ARG A 297 -10.77 -0.65 16.67
C ARG A 297 -9.28 -0.45 16.40
N SER A 298 -8.68 -1.10 15.39
CA SER A 298 -7.30 -0.82 14.95
C SER A 298 -7.18 0.41 14.05
N LEU A 299 -8.28 0.95 13.53
CA LEU A 299 -8.31 2.14 12.67
C LEU A 299 -8.58 3.42 13.47
N ILE A 300 -8.90 3.31 14.77
CA ILE A 300 -9.29 4.44 15.61
C ILE A 300 -8.47 4.50 16.91
N THR A 301 -8.52 5.66 17.54
CA THR A 301 -7.74 6.09 18.72
C THR A 301 -8.72 6.56 19.80
N GLN A 302 -8.37 6.52 21.08
CA GLN A 302 -9.18 7.10 22.16
C GLN A 302 -9.06 8.64 22.22
N GLU A 303 -8.04 9.18 21.56
CA GLU A 303 -7.56 10.54 21.74
C GLU A 303 -8.32 11.54 20.86
N ILE A 304 -8.86 11.11 19.71
CA ILE A 304 -9.57 11.96 18.75
C ILE A 304 -10.93 11.34 18.37
N GLU A 305 -12.02 12.06 18.65
CA GLU A 305 -13.39 11.58 18.52
C GLU A 305 -13.90 11.45 17.08
N ASN A 306 -13.25 12.13 16.14
CA ASN A 306 -13.72 12.26 14.76
C ASN A 306 -12.65 11.93 13.72
N LEU A 307 -11.71 11.04 14.06
CA LEU A 307 -10.61 10.63 13.18
C LEU A 307 -10.57 9.11 13.01
N ILE A 308 -10.54 8.65 11.76
CA ILE A 308 -10.29 7.26 11.38
C ILE A 308 -9.00 7.21 10.56
N VAL A 309 -8.07 6.30 10.85
CA VAL A 309 -6.82 6.11 10.09
C VAL A 309 -6.95 4.85 9.25
N ALA A 310 -7.06 5.03 7.94
CA ALA A 310 -7.36 3.96 6.96
C ALA A 310 -6.27 3.89 5.88
N CYS A 311 -5.02 3.86 6.32
CA CYS A 311 -3.84 3.69 5.46
C CYS A 311 -2.86 2.71 6.10
N ARG A 312 -1.69 2.51 5.47
CA ARG A 312 -0.65 1.59 6.00
C ARG A 312 -0.22 1.90 7.44
N ALA A 313 -0.39 3.15 7.90
CA ALA A 313 -0.04 3.61 9.24
C ALA A 313 -1.10 3.33 10.33
N PHE A 314 -2.12 2.51 10.06
CA PHE A 314 -3.09 2.08 11.08
C PHE A 314 -2.43 1.23 12.19
N SER A 315 -3.18 0.90 13.25
CA SER A 315 -2.60 0.25 14.43
C SER A 315 -2.36 -1.26 14.24
N ALA A 316 -1.14 -1.60 13.84
CA ALA A 316 -0.64 -2.96 13.73
C ALA A 316 0.82 -3.05 14.21
N ASP A 317 1.23 -4.21 14.74
CA ASP A 317 2.64 -4.47 15.02
C ASP A 317 3.44 -4.67 13.71
N LYS A 318 4.77 -4.79 13.82
CA LYS A 318 5.66 -4.94 12.65
C LYS A 318 5.31 -6.15 11.79
N ILE A 319 4.83 -7.24 12.40
CA ILE A 319 4.56 -8.49 11.70
C ILE A 319 3.23 -8.37 10.93
N ALA A 320 2.14 -7.99 11.59
CA ALA A 320 0.84 -7.81 10.94
C ALA A 320 0.89 -6.70 9.86
N PHE A 321 1.61 -5.61 10.15
CA PHE A 321 1.83 -4.52 9.19
C PHE A 321 2.44 -4.99 7.87
N ALA A 322 3.43 -5.88 7.94
CA ALA A 322 4.17 -6.37 6.77
C ALA A 322 3.26 -7.03 5.72
N SER A 323 2.10 -7.54 6.14
CA SER A 323 1.05 -8.03 5.24
C SER A 323 -0.01 -6.97 4.95
N THR A 324 -0.53 -6.29 5.97
CA THR A 324 -1.72 -5.42 5.86
C THR A 324 -1.48 -4.12 5.10
N ARG A 325 -0.22 -3.67 4.96
CA ARG A 325 0.15 -2.45 4.23
C ARG A 325 -0.13 -2.48 2.73
N VAL A 326 -0.41 -3.65 2.15
CA VAL A 326 -0.57 -3.78 0.70
C VAL A 326 -1.90 -3.19 0.22
N GLN A 327 -1.89 -2.72 -1.03
CA GLN A 327 -2.95 -1.89 -1.57
C GLN A 327 -4.35 -2.53 -1.54
N ALA A 328 -4.49 -3.84 -1.81
CA ALA A 328 -5.81 -4.49 -1.73
C ALA A 328 -6.41 -4.42 -0.32
N CYS A 329 -5.61 -4.75 0.70
CA CYS A 329 -6.00 -4.65 2.10
C CYS A 329 -6.40 -3.22 2.47
N VAL A 330 -5.54 -2.24 2.16
CA VAL A 330 -5.80 -0.82 2.47
C VAL A 330 -7.03 -0.27 1.74
N MET A 331 -7.32 -0.73 0.51
CA MET A 331 -8.58 -0.38 -0.18
C MET A 331 -9.80 -0.88 0.59
N GLY A 332 -9.74 -2.10 1.15
CA GLY A 332 -10.79 -2.63 2.03
C GLY A 332 -10.97 -1.79 3.30
N LEU A 333 -9.86 -1.39 3.95
CA LEU A 333 -9.90 -0.49 5.11
C LEU A 333 -10.51 0.87 4.76
N GLY A 334 -10.19 1.41 3.58
CA GLY A 334 -10.78 2.66 3.08
C GLY A 334 -12.29 2.57 2.89
N GLN A 335 -12.80 1.44 2.37
CA GLN A 335 -14.24 1.19 2.30
C GLN A 335 -14.86 1.18 3.70
N ALA A 336 -14.29 0.42 4.64
CA ALA A 336 -14.77 0.35 6.02
C ALA A 336 -14.83 1.73 6.69
N ALA A 337 -13.75 2.50 6.58
CA ALA A 337 -13.66 3.85 7.14
C ALA A 337 -14.69 4.80 6.52
N GLY A 338 -14.92 4.72 5.20
CA GLY A 338 -15.93 5.53 4.51
C GLY A 338 -17.34 5.25 5.02
N VAL A 339 -17.70 3.97 5.18
CA VAL A 339 -19.03 3.57 5.72
C VAL A 339 -19.17 4.02 7.18
N ALA A 340 -18.15 3.79 8.01
CA ALA A 340 -18.15 4.21 9.41
C ALA A 340 -18.28 5.74 9.56
N ALA A 341 -17.52 6.51 8.77
CA ALA A 341 -17.59 7.97 8.78
C ALA A 341 -18.97 8.49 8.37
N ALA A 342 -19.58 7.89 7.34
CA ALA A 342 -20.94 8.23 6.92
C ALA A 342 -21.97 7.93 8.02
N GLN A 343 -21.83 6.79 8.70
CA GLN A 343 -22.67 6.40 9.83
C GLN A 343 -22.54 7.39 11.00
N CYS A 344 -21.31 7.70 11.45
CA CYS A 344 -21.06 8.71 12.47
C CYS A 344 -21.65 10.07 12.11
N ALA A 345 -21.44 10.53 10.87
CA ALA A 345 -21.92 11.82 10.41
C ALA A 345 -23.46 11.93 10.39
N LYS A 346 -24.14 10.81 10.16
CA LYS A 346 -25.61 10.70 10.17
C LYS A 346 -26.18 10.55 11.58
N GLN A 347 -25.56 9.71 12.41
CA GLN A 347 -25.99 9.43 13.78
C GLN A 347 -25.49 10.46 14.80
N GLN A 348 -24.60 11.36 14.39
CA GLN A 348 -23.95 12.35 15.25
C GLN A 348 -23.19 11.73 16.43
N CYS A 349 -22.59 10.55 16.22
CA CYS A 349 -21.75 9.89 17.20
C CYS A 349 -20.26 10.07 16.89
N THR A 350 -19.43 9.73 17.86
CA THR A 350 -17.97 9.66 17.71
C THR A 350 -17.57 8.38 16.96
N VAL A 351 -16.34 8.34 16.44
CA VAL A 351 -15.83 7.15 15.73
C VAL A 351 -15.72 5.92 16.64
N GLN A 352 -15.60 6.12 17.95
CA GLN A 352 -15.58 5.07 18.98
C GLN A 352 -16.97 4.49 19.24
N ASN A 353 -18.04 5.26 18.99
CA ASN A 353 -19.43 4.90 19.27
C ASN A 353 -20.22 4.53 18.01
N VAL A 354 -19.52 4.00 16.99
CA VAL A 354 -20.17 3.42 15.81
C VAL A 354 -20.92 2.15 16.22
N ASP A 355 -22.17 2.01 15.78
CA ASP A 355 -22.86 0.72 15.83
C ASP A 355 -22.18 -0.26 14.85
N ILE A 356 -21.37 -1.15 15.42
CA ILE A 356 -20.55 -2.12 14.71
C ILE A 356 -21.39 -3.13 13.92
N LEU A 357 -22.56 -3.53 14.44
CA LEU A 357 -23.43 -4.47 13.74
C LEU A 357 -23.99 -3.83 12.47
N SER A 358 -24.46 -2.58 12.58
CA SER A 358 -24.93 -1.81 11.42
C SER A 358 -23.82 -1.56 10.41
N LEU A 359 -22.60 -1.22 10.88
CA LEU A 359 -21.42 -1.03 10.04
C LEU A 359 -21.11 -2.30 9.24
N ARG A 360 -20.98 -3.44 9.93
CA ARG A 360 -20.65 -4.72 9.30
C ARG A 360 -21.72 -5.15 8.30
N GLN A 361 -22.99 -5.05 8.68
CA GLN A 361 -24.09 -5.37 7.77
C GLN A 361 -24.02 -4.51 6.51
N ARG A 362 -23.78 -3.20 6.65
CA ARG A 362 -23.66 -2.31 5.50
C ARG A 362 -22.47 -2.65 4.60
N LEU A 363 -21.35 -3.10 5.17
CA LEU A 363 -20.19 -3.55 4.41
C LEU A 363 -20.49 -4.82 3.62
N ILE A 364 -21.19 -5.80 4.23
CA ILE A 364 -21.64 -7.03 3.57
C ILE A 364 -22.62 -6.71 2.43
N ASP A 365 -23.57 -5.79 2.65
CA ASP A 365 -24.51 -5.34 1.61
C ASP A 365 -23.79 -4.69 0.42
N LEU A 366 -22.63 -4.08 0.67
CA LEU A 366 -21.75 -3.50 -0.35
C LEU A 366 -20.78 -4.54 -0.96
N GLY A 367 -20.90 -5.82 -0.60
CA GLY A 367 -20.11 -6.92 -1.16
C GLY A 367 -18.76 -7.16 -0.47
N ALA A 368 -18.51 -6.58 0.70
CA ALA A 368 -17.33 -6.96 1.51
C ALA A 368 -17.49 -8.39 2.03
N ASN A 369 -16.38 -9.12 2.09
CA ASN A 369 -16.30 -10.44 2.69
C ASN A 369 -15.64 -10.30 4.08
N ILE A 370 -16.42 -10.35 5.16
CA ILE A 370 -15.99 -10.08 6.55
C ILE A 370 -16.80 -10.85 7.58
#